data_AF-A0A8I0T0Q2-F1
#
_entry.id   AF-A0A8I0T0Q2-F1
#
_cell.length_a   1.000
_cell.length_b   1.000
_cell.length_c   1.000
_cell.angle_alpha   90.00
_cell.angle_beta   90.00
_cell.angle_gamma   90.00
#
_symmetry.space_group_name_H-M   'P 1'
#
loop_
_entity.id
_entity.type
_entity.pdbx_description
1 polymer ?
#
loop_
_entity_poly.entity_id
_entity_poly.type
_entity_poly.pdbx_seq_one_letter_code
_entity_poly.pdbx_strand_id
1 'polypeptide(L)'
;MYRVGTMFGMFKILDELQTNENERERYITTLAGVFTEDTTIHKEIFDHLYGCLSILDSKSASLLSFNAITSTIFSIYISDLSRTDYRIFIIVGIFLTLTSSLILLLVVRIRWSTQSELECLDCTALQLLYIRNKRTVLYRISWLLSFSSIVILMLWILLELFSKL
;
A
#
# COMPACT_ATOMS: atom_id res chain seq x y z
N MET A 1 12.32 -24.01 -11.93
CA MET A 1 13.12 -22.94 -12.56
C MET A 1 12.56 -21.55 -12.20
N TYR A 2 12.43 -21.24 -10.88
CA TYR A 2 11.78 -20.02 -10.35
C TYR A 2 12.70 -19.18 -9.43
N ARG A 3 14.01 -19.45 -9.38
CA ARG A 3 14.94 -18.88 -8.38
C ARG A 3 15.56 -17.52 -8.75
N VAL A 4 15.52 -17.11 -10.02
CA VAL A 4 16.25 -15.91 -10.48
C VAL A 4 15.41 -14.62 -10.33
N GLY A 5 14.08 -14.71 -10.38
CA GLY A 5 13.20 -13.55 -10.23
C GLY A 5 13.06 -13.03 -8.79
N THR A 6 13.28 -13.88 -7.78
CA THR A 6 13.16 -13.50 -6.35
C THR A 6 14.34 -12.68 -5.85
N MET A 7 15.54 -12.87 -6.41
CA MET A 7 16.74 -12.16 -5.97
C MET A 7 16.74 -10.69 -6.43
N PHE A 8 16.25 -10.41 -7.63
CA PHE A 8 16.13 -9.04 -8.16
C PHE A 8 15.12 -8.17 -7.38
N GLY A 9 14.03 -8.78 -6.89
CA GLY A 9 13.07 -8.10 -6.02
C GLY A 9 13.70 -7.68 -4.68
N MET A 10 14.51 -8.58 -4.08
CA MET A 10 15.17 -8.35 -2.80
C MET A 10 16.18 -7.20 -2.84
N PHE A 11 16.93 -7.05 -3.95
CA PHE A 11 17.85 -5.93 -4.15
C PHE A 11 17.12 -4.57 -4.27
N LYS A 12 15.98 -4.52 -4.97
CA LYS A 12 15.21 -3.27 -5.10
C LYS A 12 14.59 -2.81 -3.77
N ILE A 13 14.29 -3.75 -2.88
CA ILE A 13 13.79 -3.46 -1.52
C ILE A 13 14.91 -2.93 -0.62
N LEU A 14 16.13 -3.47 -0.76
CA LEU A 14 17.31 -2.95 -0.05
C LEU A 14 17.69 -1.54 -0.51
N ASP A 15 17.39 -1.18 -1.75
CA ASP A 15 17.64 0.15 -2.33
C ASP A 15 16.58 1.18 -1.91
N GLU A 16 15.33 0.75 -1.67
CA GLU A 16 14.25 1.61 -1.17
C GLU A 16 14.25 1.82 0.35
N LEU A 17 14.97 0.98 1.10
CA LEU A 17 15.31 1.23 2.49
C LEU A 17 16.40 2.31 2.53
N GLN A 18 16.00 3.59 2.36
CA GLN A 18 16.80 4.77 2.75
C GLN A 18 16.98 4.87 4.27
N THR A 19 17.29 3.74 4.90
CA THR A 19 17.57 3.65 6.32
C THR A 19 19.06 3.81 6.53
N ASN A 20 19.40 4.55 7.58
CA ASN A 20 20.74 4.77 8.11
C ASN A 20 21.59 3.49 7.95
N GLU A 21 22.85 3.59 7.54
CA GLU A 21 23.69 2.43 7.17
C GLU A 21 23.69 1.34 8.27
N ASN A 22 23.61 1.79 9.53
CA ASN A 22 23.43 0.97 10.74
C ASN A 22 22.12 0.16 10.79
N GLU A 23 20.99 0.72 10.35
CA GLU A 23 19.69 0.03 10.29
C GLU A 23 19.67 -1.02 9.17
N ARG A 24 20.36 -0.74 8.06
CA ARG A 24 20.53 -1.70 6.97
C ARG A 24 21.40 -2.88 7.42
N GLU A 25 22.52 -2.62 8.08
CA GLU A 25 23.35 -3.67 8.68
C GLU A 25 22.55 -4.48 9.70
N ARG A 26 21.81 -3.83 10.61
CA ARG A 26 20.92 -4.54 11.54
C ARG A 26 19.93 -5.44 10.80
N TYR A 27 19.28 -4.95 9.76
CA TYR A 27 18.33 -5.71 8.96
C TYR A 27 18.97 -6.91 8.26
N ILE A 28 20.17 -6.74 7.69
CA ILE A 28 20.94 -7.83 7.07
C ILE A 28 21.37 -8.86 8.12
N THR A 29 21.82 -8.41 9.29
CA THR A 29 22.26 -9.29 10.38
C THR A 29 21.08 -10.06 10.98
N THR A 30 19.91 -9.42 11.13
CA THR A 30 18.66 -10.07 11.53
C THR A 30 18.20 -11.08 10.48
N LEU A 31 18.31 -10.75 9.19
CA LEU A 31 18.04 -11.69 8.09
C LEU A 31 19.03 -12.87 8.06
N ALA A 32 20.30 -12.63 8.40
CA ALA A 32 21.30 -13.69 8.54
C ALA A 32 21.00 -14.58 9.76
N GLY A 33 20.49 -13.99 10.85
CA GLY A 33 20.05 -14.68 12.06
C GLY A 33 18.76 -15.51 11.89
N VAL A 34 17.97 -15.27 10.83
CA VAL A 34 16.85 -16.16 10.46
C VAL A 34 17.35 -17.59 10.21
N PHE A 35 18.61 -17.77 9.82
CA PHE A 35 19.17 -19.08 9.50
C PHE A 35 19.86 -19.77 10.70
N THR A 36 19.76 -19.22 11.91
CA THR A 36 20.29 -19.82 13.15
C THR A 36 19.16 -20.43 13.98
N GLU A 37 19.36 -21.63 14.54
CA GLU A 37 18.37 -22.45 15.30
C GLU A 37 17.78 -21.81 16.58
N ASP A 38 18.04 -20.52 16.85
CA ASP A 38 17.56 -19.87 18.07
C ASP A 38 16.10 -19.43 17.92
N THR A 39 15.21 -20.20 18.56
CA THR A 39 13.76 -19.95 18.63
C THR A 39 13.37 -18.55 19.10
N THR A 40 14.21 -17.87 19.87
CA THR A 40 13.92 -16.52 20.39
C THR A 40 14.00 -15.46 19.28
N ILE A 41 15.02 -15.53 18.43
CA ILE A 41 15.25 -14.62 17.31
C ILE A 41 14.11 -14.75 16.28
N HIS A 42 13.67 -15.98 16.01
CA HIS A 42 12.56 -16.21 15.08
C HIS A 42 11.29 -15.48 15.54
N LYS A 43 10.93 -15.57 16.83
CA LYS A 43 9.75 -14.91 17.37
C LYS A 43 9.80 -13.40 17.16
N GLU A 44 10.94 -12.76 17.43
CA GLU A 44 11.12 -11.32 17.23
C GLU A 44 10.91 -10.90 15.77
N ILE A 45 11.38 -11.72 14.82
CA ILE A 45 11.24 -11.45 13.39
C ILE A 45 9.77 -11.57 12.95
N PHE A 46 9.07 -12.60 13.41
CA PHE A 46 7.63 -12.75 13.16
C PHE A 46 6.85 -11.58 13.75
N ASP A 47 7.10 -11.23 15.00
CA ASP A 47 6.44 -10.10 15.68
C ASP A 47 6.71 -8.79 14.92
N HIS A 48 7.94 -8.57 14.45
CA HIS A 48 8.28 -7.41 13.62
C HIS A 48 7.54 -7.40 12.26
N LEU A 49 7.48 -8.54 11.57
CA LEU A 49 6.80 -8.66 10.28
C LEU A 49 5.29 -8.44 10.41
N TYR A 50 4.65 -9.05 11.42
CA TYR A 50 3.24 -8.83 11.72
C TYR A 50 2.97 -7.39 12.15
N GLY A 51 3.85 -6.78 12.94
CA GLY A 51 3.79 -5.35 13.27
C GLY A 51 3.81 -4.47 12.02
N CYS A 52 4.72 -4.74 11.08
CA CYS A 52 4.76 -4.04 9.80
C CYS A 52 3.48 -4.21 8.98
N LEU A 53 2.90 -5.41 8.94
CA LEU A 53 1.63 -5.66 8.24
C LEU A 53 0.47 -4.91 8.92
N SER A 54 0.42 -4.90 10.25
CA SER A 54 -0.59 -4.16 11.03
C SER A 54 -0.52 -2.65 10.78
N ILE A 55 0.69 -2.08 10.68
CA ILE A 55 0.88 -0.66 10.32
C ILE A 55 0.34 -0.40 8.91
N LEU A 56 0.60 -1.30 7.96
CA LEU A 56 0.10 -1.16 6.60
C LEU A 56 -1.44 -1.23 6.56
N ASP A 57 -2.05 -2.12 7.34
CA ASP A 57 -3.51 -2.22 7.48
C ASP A 57 -4.13 -0.95 8.05
N SER A 58 -3.54 -0.38 9.10
CA SER A 58 -3.97 0.90 9.68
C SER A 58 -3.89 2.04 8.65
N LYS A 59 -2.78 2.15 7.91
CA LYS A 59 -2.63 3.15 6.84
C LYS A 59 -3.65 2.96 5.72
N SER A 60 -3.89 1.72 5.31
CA SER A 60 -4.90 1.39 4.30
C SER A 60 -6.32 1.76 4.75
N ALA A 61 -6.67 1.50 6.01
CA ALA A 61 -7.97 1.86 6.58
C ALA A 61 -8.17 3.39 6.62
N SER A 62 -7.13 4.14 7.01
CA SER A 62 -7.15 5.60 6.98
C SER A 62 -7.31 6.14 5.55
N LEU A 63 -6.59 5.59 4.58
CA LEU A 63 -6.70 6.02 3.18
C LEU A 63 -8.07 5.65 2.56
N LEU A 64 -8.67 4.52 2.95
CA LEU A 64 -10.01 4.14 2.53
C LEU A 64 -11.07 5.11 3.08
N SER A 65 -10.95 5.49 4.35
CA SER A 65 -11.82 6.50 4.98
C SER A 65 -11.68 7.85 4.28
N PHE A 66 -10.46 8.24 3.93
CA PHE A 66 -10.18 9.42 3.12
C PHE A 66 -10.87 9.35 1.75
N ASN A 67 -10.73 8.24 1.02
CA ASN A 67 -11.40 8.03 -0.26
C ASN A 67 -12.93 8.09 -0.18
N ALA A 68 -13.53 7.67 0.95
CA ALA A 68 -14.97 7.77 1.17
C ALA A 68 -15.43 9.24 1.29
N ILE A 69 -14.66 10.06 2.01
CA ILE A 69 -14.90 11.52 2.11
C ILE A 69 -14.77 12.15 0.72
N THR A 70 -13.70 11.86 -0.02
CA THR A 70 -13.49 12.39 -1.37
C THR A 70 -14.62 11.97 -2.33
N SER A 71 -15.05 10.71 -2.28
CA SER A 71 -16.19 10.22 -3.07
C SER A 71 -17.48 10.97 -2.75
N THR A 72 -17.73 11.27 -1.48
CA THR A 72 -18.89 12.06 -1.05
C THR A 72 -18.85 13.47 -1.67
N ILE A 73 -17.68 14.11 -1.68
CA ILE A 73 -17.51 15.43 -2.31
C ILE A 73 -17.83 15.35 -3.81
N PHE A 74 -17.29 14.34 -4.51
CA PHE A 74 -17.63 14.13 -5.92
C PHE A 74 -19.13 13.90 -6.14
N SER A 75 -19.81 13.15 -5.27
CA SER A 75 -21.26 12.93 -5.36
C SER A 75 -22.08 14.21 -5.16
N ILE A 76 -21.62 15.16 -4.34
CA ILE A 76 -22.28 16.47 -4.23
C ILE A 76 -22.19 17.20 -5.56
N TYR A 77 -20.98 17.30 -6.13
CA TYR A 77 -20.77 18.02 -7.38
C TYR A 77 -21.37 17.31 -8.60
N ILE A 78 -21.53 15.98 -8.56
CA ILE A 78 -22.15 15.25 -9.67
C ILE A 78 -23.63 15.63 -9.86
N SER A 79 -24.30 16.07 -8.80
CA SER A 79 -25.70 16.48 -8.85
C SER A 79 -25.91 17.81 -9.58
N ASP A 80 -24.87 18.66 -9.63
CA ASP A 80 -24.90 19.98 -10.27
C ASP A 80 -24.38 19.95 -11.72
N LEU A 81 -24.20 18.75 -12.30
CA LEU A 81 -23.53 18.57 -13.59
C LEU A 81 -24.22 19.26 -14.77
N SER A 82 -25.46 19.72 -14.62
CA SER A 82 -26.34 20.12 -15.72
C SER A 82 -25.76 21.16 -16.69
N ARG A 83 -24.68 21.89 -16.33
CA ARG A 83 -24.17 23.03 -17.11
C ARG A 83 -22.65 23.12 -17.35
N THR A 84 -21.83 22.19 -16.87
CA THR A 84 -20.37 22.38 -16.91
C THR A 84 -19.70 21.62 -18.06
N ASP A 85 -18.82 22.27 -18.83
CA ASP A 85 -17.98 21.63 -19.86
C ASP A 85 -16.91 20.71 -19.25
N TYR A 86 -16.68 20.84 -17.94
CA TYR A 86 -15.63 20.15 -17.20
C TYR A 86 -16.09 18.83 -16.53
N ARG A 87 -17.21 18.24 -16.96
CA ARG A 87 -17.74 16.96 -16.42
C ARG A 87 -16.72 15.83 -16.39
N ILE A 88 -15.83 15.82 -17.40
CA ILE A 88 -14.81 14.79 -17.55
C ILE A 88 -13.88 14.70 -16.33
N PHE A 89 -13.56 15.84 -15.70
CA PHE A 89 -12.71 15.86 -14.50
C PHE A 89 -13.38 15.16 -13.32
N ILE A 90 -14.68 15.40 -13.11
CA ILE A 90 -15.46 14.74 -12.04
C ILE A 90 -15.52 13.23 -12.29
N ILE A 91 -15.82 12.80 -13.52
CA ILE A 91 -15.91 11.37 -13.89
C ILE A 91 -14.55 10.67 -13.69
N VAL A 92 -13.46 11.27 -14.16
CA VAL A 92 -12.11 10.74 -13.98
C VAL A 92 -11.73 10.70 -12.50
N GLY A 93 -12.06 11.75 -11.74
CA GLY A 93 -11.83 11.80 -10.30
C GLY A 93 -12.52 10.63 -9.56
N ILE A 94 -13.81 10.42 -9.81
CA ILE A 94 -14.58 9.29 -9.26
C ILE A 94 -13.94 7.96 -9.64
N PHE A 95 -13.57 7.78 -10.90
CA PHE A 95 -12.95 6.54 -11.38
C PHE A 95 -11.62 6.26 -10.67
N LEU A 96 -10.78 7.27 -10.46
CA LEU A 96 -9.51 7.14 -9.73
C LEU A 96 -9.74 6.80 -8.26
N THR A 97 -10.67 7.49 -7.58
CA THR A 97 -10.99 7.22 -6.16
C THR A 97 -11.57 5.82 -5.96
N LEU A 98 -12.44 5.37 -6.87
CA LEU A 98 -13.00 4.02 -6.85
C LEU A 98 -11.90 2.96 -7.07
N THR A 99 -11.06 3.15 -8.08
CA THR A 99 -9.95 2.22 -8.39
C THR A 99 -8.95 2.15 -7.23
N SER A 100 -8.62 3.30 -6.63
CA SER A 100 -7.78 3.37 -5.42
C SER A 100 -8.37 2.54 -4.28
N SER A 101 -9.67 2.67 -4.04
CA SER A 101 -10.39 1.95 -2.98
C SER A 101 -10.44 0.43 -3.24
N LEU A 102 -10.68 -0.01 -4.47
CA LEU A 102 -10.64 -1.42 -4.84
C LEU A 102 -9.24 -2.04 -4.63
N ILE A 103 -8.18 -1.33 -4.99
CA ILE A 103 -6.81 -1.78 -4.75
C ILE A 103 -6.52 -1.84 -3.23
N LEU A 104 -7.03 -0.89 -2.43
CA LEU A 104 -6.87 -0.91 -0.98
C LEU A 104 -7.53 -2.13 -0.33
N LEU A 105 -8.68 -2.58 -0.85
CA LEU A 105 -9.30 -3.83 -0.37
C LEU A 105 -8.41 -5.06 -0.62
N LEU A 106 -7.61 -5.05 -1.69
CA LEU A 106 -6.61 -6.11 -1.92
C LEU A 106 -5.41 -6.01 -0.95
N VAL A 107 -5.11 -4.80 -0.46
CA VAL A 107 -4.07 -4.58 0.55
C VAL A 107 -4.50 -5.10 1.91
N VAL A 108 -5.77 -4.96 2.32
CA VAL A 108 -6.25 -5.33 3.68
C VAL A 108 -6.54 -6.84 3.85
N ARG A 109 -6.10 -7.69 2.92
CA ARG A 109 -6.36 -9.13 3.00
C ARG A 109 -5.56 -9.78 4.14
N ILE A 110 -6.26 -10.14 5.21
CA ILE A 110 -5.69 -10.90 6.33
C ILE A 110 -5.39 -12.32 5.85
N ARG A 111 -4.10 -12.73 5.87
CA ARG A 111 -3.68 -14.12 5.72
C ARG A 111 -3.21 -14.61 7.09
N TRP A 112 -3.98 -15.52 7.67
CA TRP A 112 -3.55 -16.29 8.83
C TRP A 112 -2.68 -17.45 8.35
N SER A 113 -1.52 -17.65 8.96
CA SER A 113 -0.67 -18.81 8.70
C SER A 113 -1.34 -20.07 9.25
N THR A 114 -1.31 -21.17 8.51
CA THR A 114 -1.81 -22.46 9.00
C THR A 114 -0.77 -23.16 9.86
N GLN A 115 -1.20 -24.11 10.71
CA GLN A 115 -0.28 -24.87 11.59
C GLN A 115 0.81 -25.60 10.80
N SER A 116 0.48 -26.12 9.61
CA SER A 116 1.44 -26.75 8.70
C SER A 116 2.47 -25.76 8.11
N GLU A 117 2.12 -24.48 7.96
CA GLU A 117 3.06 -23.45 7.50
C GLU A 117 4.04 -23.06 8.62
N LEU A 118 3.65 -23.21 9.88
CA LEU A 118 4.52 -22.97 11.04
C LEU A 118 5.61 -24.04 11.22
N GLU A 119 5.49 -25.20 10.56
CA GLU A 119 6.52 -26.26 10.61
C GLU A 119 7.78 -25.91 9.79
N CYS A 120 7.66 -25.09 8.74
CA CYS A 120 8.81 -24.51 8.02
C CYS A 120 8.91 -22.99 8.26
N LEU A 121 9.55 -22.60 9.37
CA LEU A 121 9.70 -21.20 9.76
C LEU A 121 10.36 -20.33 8.67
N ASP A 122 11.45 -20.81 8.08
CA ASP A 122 12.18 -20.06 7.04
C ASP A 122 11.33 -19.84 5.79
N CYS A 123 10.61 -20.87 5.36
CA CYS A 123 9.68 -20.79 4.24
C CYS A 123 8.62 -19.71 4.49
N THR A 124 8.09 -19.66 5.72
CA THR A 124 7.00 -18.77 6.11
C THR A 124 7.47 -17.33 6.27
N ALA A 125 8.65 -17.10 6.83
CA ALA A 125 9.25 -15.77 6.92
C ALA A 125 9.46 -15.14 5.52
N LEU A 126 10.00 -15.91 4.57
CA LEU A 126 10.15 -15.46 3.18
C LEU A 126 8.81 -15.17 2.50
N GLN A 127 7.79 -16.00 2.75
CA GLN A 127 6.44 -15.74 2.24
C GLN A 127 5.82 -14.46 2.83
N LEU A 128 5.97 -14.22 4.13
CA LEU A 128 5.49 -13.01 4.79
C LEU A 128 6.19 -11.76 4.25
N LEU A 129 7.51 -11.83 4.04
CA LEU A 129 8.27 -10.74 3.43
C LEU A 129 7.77 -10.45 2.01
N TYR A 130 7.58 -11.49 1.20
CA TYR A 130 7.02 -11.35 -0.15
C TYR A 130 5.63 -10.69 -0.14
N ILE A 131 4.74 -11.13 0.76
CA ILE A 131 3.40 -10.55 0.93
C ILE A 131 3.49 -9.09 1.34
N ARG A 132 4.33 -8.75 2.32
CA ARG A 132 4.57 -7.37 2.77
C ARG A 132 4.94 -6.48 1.60
N ASN A 133 5.91 -6.91 0.78
CA ASN A 133 6.39 -6.10 -0.34
C ASN A 133 5.32 -5.91 -1.41
N LYS A 134 4.61 -6.99 -1.77
CA LYS A 134 3.49 -6.93 -2.71
C LYS A 134 2.41 -5.95 -2.23
N ARG A 135 2.00 -6.06 -0.96
CA ARG A 135 1.00 -5.17 -0.34
C ARG A 135 1.48 -3.72 -0.29
N THR A 136 2.77 -3.50 -0.02
CA THR A 136 3.38 -2.16 0.02
C THR A 136 3.34 -1.49 -1.36
N VAL A 137 3.66 -2.22 -2.43
CA VAL A 137 3.58 -1.69 -3.80
C VAL A 137 2.14 -1.31 -4.14
N LEU A 138 1.18 -2.19 -3.85
CA LEU A 138 -0.24 -1.91 -4.08
C LEU A 138 -0.72 -0.69 -3.30
N TYR A 139 -0.32 -0.55 -2.03
CA TYR A 139 -0.63 0.63 -1.22
C TYR A 139 -0.09 1.92 -1.85
N ARG A 140 1.16 1.93 -2.33
CA ARG A 140 1.74 3.11 -3.00
C ARG A 140 0.99 3.48 -4.27
N ILE A 141 0.57 2.50 -5.07
CA ILE A 141 -0.26 2.73 -6.26
C ILE A 141 -1.61 3.33 -5.86
N SER A 142 -2.30 2.75 -4.87
CA SER A 142 -3.56 3.30 -4.32
C SER A 142 -3.40 4.73 -3.83
N TRP A 143 -2.31 5.02 -3.13
CA TRP A 143 -2.01 6.36 -2.63
C TRP A 143 -1.84 7.37 -3.76
N LEU A 144 -1.08 7.04 -4.81
CA LEU A 144 -0.91 7.89 -5.99
C LEU A 144 -2.24 8.16 -6.70
N LEU A 145 -3.08 7.14 -6.87
CA LEU A 145 -4.41 7.29 -7.49
C LEU A 145 -5.34 8.19 -6.64
N SER A 146 -5.34 7.98 -5.32
CA SER A 146 -6.13 8.79 -4.38
C SER A 146 -5.68 10.25 -4.43
N PHE A 147 -4.37 10.50 -4.33
CA PHE A 147 -3.81 11.86 -4.41
C PHE A 147 -4.12 12.53 -5.76
N SER A 148 -3.99 11.80 -6.87
CA SER A 148 -4.33 12.32 -8.20
C SER A 148 -5.80 12.72 -8.30
N SER A 149 -6.71 11.99 -7.66
CA SER A 149 -8.14 12.36 -7.63
C SER A 149 -8.40 13.69 -6.92
N ILE A 150 -7.65 14.00 -5.85
CA ILE A 150 -7.72 15.30 -5.15
C ILE A 150 -7.20 16.42 -6.05
N VAL A 151 -6.06 16.20 -6.71
CA VAL A 151 -5.47 17.20 -7.62
C VAL A 151 -6.46 17.54 -8.74
N ILE A 152 -7.11 16.52 -9.31
CA ILE A 152 -8.16 16.70 -10.32
C ILE A 152 -9.36 17.48 -9.77
N LEU A 153 -9.82 17.16 -8.56
CA LEU A 153 -10.91 17.89 -7.90
C LEU A 153 -10.54 19.37 -7.70
N MET A 154 -9.32 19.66 -7.22
CA MET A 154 -8.84 21.04 -7.05
C MET A 154 -8.75 21.79 -8.38
N LEU A 155 -8.24 21.16 -9.43
CA LEU A 155 -8.20 21.75 -10.77
C LEU A 155 -9.60 22.06 -11.29
N TRP A 156 -10.57 21.15 -11.09
CA TRP A 156 -11.95 21.38 -11.47
C TRP A 156 -12.56 22.59 -10.73
N ILE A 157 -12.36 22.69 -9.41
CA ILE A 157 -12.84 23.83 -8.60
C ILE A 157 -12.24 25.14 -9.11
N LEU A 158 -10.94 25.16 -9.41
CA LEU A 158 -10.26 26.36 -9.92
C LEU A 158 -10.81 26.77 -11.30
N LEU A 159 -10.98 25.83 -12.22
CA LEU A 159 -11.54 26.10 -13.56
C LEU A 159 -12.97 26.65 -13.47
N GLU A 160 -13.79 26.07 -12.59
CA GLU A 160 -15.16 26.53 -12.34
C GLU A 160 -15.22 27.91 -11.67
N LEU A 161 -14.23 28.25 -10.84
CA LEU A 161 -14.12 29.59 -10.26
C LEU A 161 -13.73 30.62 -11.32
N PHE A 162 -12.76 30.30 -12.18
CA PHE A 162 -12.32 31.19 -13.25
C PHE A 162 -13.36 31.38 -14.35
N SER A 163 -14.20 30.39 -14.64
CA SER A 163 -15.28 30.53 -15.65
C SER A 163 -16.40 31.48 -15.22
N LYS A 164 -16.51 31.79 -13.92
CA LYS A 164 -17.51 32.69 -13.34
C LYS A 164 -17.02 34.14 -13.17
N LEU A 165 -15.72 34.37 -13.29
CA LEU A 165 -15.08 35.69 -13.24
C LEU A 165 -15.10 36.34 -14.63
#